data_AF-A0A352IS57-F1
#
_entry.id   AF-A0A352IS57-F1
#
_cell.length_a   1.000
_cell.length_b   1.000
_cell.length_c   1.000
_cell.angle_alpha   90.00
_cell.angle_beta   90.00
_cell.angle_gamma   90.00
#
_symmetry.space_group_name_H-M   'P 1'
#
loop_
_entity.id
_entity.type
_entity.pdbx_description
1 polymer ?
#
loop_
_entity_poly.entity_id
_entity_poly.type
_entity_poly.pdbx_seq_one_letter_code
_entity_poly.pdbx_strand_id
1 'polypeptide(L)'
;MFETYWDPVWLTLKLATTTTLLLLLIGTPIAWWLARTRHWLRQPVAAVVALPLVLPPTVLGFYLLLVMGPEGWVGQVTQSLGIGLLPF
;
A
#
# COMPACT_ATOMS: atom_id res chain seq x y z
N MET A 1 -25.30 -0.06 -21.78
CA MET A 1 -24.37 1.06 -22.08
C MET A 1 -24.33 2.11 -20.95
N PHE A 2 -25.43 2.38 -20.22
CA PHE A 2 -25.41 3.31 -19.06
C PHE A 2 -24.85 2.73 -17.75
N GLU A 3 -24.92 1.41 -17.56
CA GLU A 3 -24.35 0.71 -16.38
C GLU A 3 -22.84 0.97 -16.20
N THR A 4 -22.08 1.01 -17.31
CA THR A 4 -20.61 1.09 -17.29
C THR A 4 -20.03 2.43 -16.83
N TYR A 5 -20.81 3.52 -16.87
CA TYR A 5 -20.32 4.84 -16.44
C TYR A 5 -20.27 4.98 -14.91
N TRP A 6 -21.06 4.18 -14.19
CA TRP A 6 -21.13 4.22 -12.74
C TRP A 6 -20.17 3.23 -12.07
N ASP A 7 -19.72 2.20 -12.80
CA ASP A 7 -18.77 1.21 -12.30
C ASP A 7 -17.50 1.83 -11.70
N PRO A 8 -16.82 2.82 -12.34
CA PRO A 8 -15.62 3.42 -11.76
C PRO A 8 -15.93 4.18 -10.46
N VAL A 9 -17.09 4.85 -10.40
CA VAL A 9 -17.51 5.61 -9.21
C VAL A 9 -17.71 4.66 -8.04
N TRP A 10 -18.40 3.54 -8.26
CA TRP A 10 -18.60 2.53 -7.23
C TRP A 10 -17.28 1.85 -6.81
N LEU A 11 -16.41 1.54 -7.77
CA LEU A 11 -15.10 0.96 -7.50
C LEU A 11 -14.23 1.89 -6.67
N THR A 12 -14.16 3.18 -7.03
CA THR A 12 -13.42 4.20 -6.27
C THR A 12 -13.99 4.36 -4.87
N LEU A 13 -15.32 4.39 -4.71
CA LEU A 13 -15.96 4.50 -3.41
C LEU A 13 -15.63 3.29 -2.51
N LYS A 14 -15.72 2.07 -3.07
CA LYS A 14 -15.34 0.83 -2.37
C LYS A 14 -13.87 0.85 -1.98
N LEU A 15 -12.99 1.24 -2.91
CA LEU A 15 -11.56 1.31 -2.67
C LEU A 15 -11.24 2.33 -1.58
N ALA A 16 -11.73 3.56 -1.70
CA ALA A 16 -11.51 4.65 -0.75
C ALA A 16 -12.04 4.30 0.65
N THR A 17 -13.21 3.69 0.74
CA THR A 17 -13.77 3.26 2.03
C THR A 17 -12.91 2.17 2.66
N THR A 18 -12.52 1.16 1.89
CA THR A 18 -11.70 0.05 2.37
C THR A 18 -10.31 0.53 2.80
N THR A 19 -9.65 1.37 1.99
CA THR A 19 -8.33 1.91 2.31
C THR A 19 -8.38 2.83 3.53
N THR A 20 -9.42 3.67 3.67
CA THR A 20 -9.60 4.53 4.84
C THR A 20 -9.77 3.71 6.11
N LEU A 21 -10.61 2.66 6.09
CA LEU A 21 -10.80 1.80 7.26
C LEU A 21 -9.52 1.07 7.66
N LEU A 22 -8.77 0.54 6.69
CA LEU A 22 -7.47 -0.10 6.95
C LEU A 22 -6.45 0.90 7.52
N LEU A 23 -6.39 2.11 6.95
CA LEU A 23 -5.50 3.18 7.43
C LEU A 23 -5.88 3.63 8.84
N LEU A 24 -7.16 3.69 9.19
CA LEU A 24 -7.60 3.99 10.56
C LEU A 24 -7.23 2.84 11.50
N LEU A 25 -7.49 1.59 11.11
CA LEU A 25 -7.23 0.44 11.97
C LEU A 25 -5.74 0.24 12.26
N ILE A 26 -4.88 0.48 11.27
CA ILE A 26 -3.43 0.23 11.37
C ILE A 26 -2.64 1.51 11.63
N GLY A 27 -2.95 2.59 10.90
CA GLY A 27 -2.24 3.85 10.99
C GLY A 27 -2.47 4.58 12.32
N THR A 28 -3.70 4.58 12.85
CA THR A 28 -4.00 5.23 14.14
C THR A 28 -3.22 4.61 15.31
N PRO A 29 -3.16 3.29 15.53
CA PRO A 29 -2.36 2.73 16.62
C PRO A 29 -0.86 2.94 16.42
N ILE A 30 -0.35 2.87 15.17
CA ILE A 30 1.06 3.17 14.88
C ILE A 30 1.37 4.64 15.22
N ALA A 31 0.54 5.58 14.78
CA ALA A 31 0.72 7.00 15.06
C ALA A 31 0.67 7.30 16.57
N TRP A 32 -0.27 6.68 17.28
CA TRP A 32 -0.38 6.80 18.74
C TRP A 32 0.85 6.25 19.46
N TRP A 33 1.33 5.07 19.04
CA TRP A 33 2.54 4.46 19.59
C TRP A 33 3.77 5.33 19.32
N LEU A 34 3.91 5.87 18.10
CA LEU A 34 5.01 6.72 17.69
C LEU A 34 5.05 8.04 18.47
N ALA A 35 3.87 8.60 18.81
CA ALA A 35 3.74 9.83 19.58
C ALA A 35 4.11 9.65 21.06
N ARG A 36 3.86 8.48 21.64
CA ARG A 36 4.06 8.24 23.09
C ARG A 36 5.38 7.56 23.44
N THR A 37 6.04 6.90 22.50
CA THR A 37 7.19 6.03 22.82
C THR A 37 8.54 6.77 22.64
N ARG A 38 9.50 6.54 23.54
CA ARG A 38 10.90 6.99 23.44
C ARG A 38 11.86 5.91 22.92
N HIS A 39 11.33 4.82 22.40
CA HIS A 39 12.09 3.65 21.97
C HIS A 39 12.93 3.96 20.73
N TRP A 40 14.12 3.35 20.60
CA TRP A 40 15.03 3.57 19.48
C TRP A 40 14.39 3.26 18.11
N LEU A 41 13.46 2.28 18.06
CA LEU A 41 12.69 1.93 16.87
C LEU A 41 11.73 3.03 16.38
N ARG A 42 11.48 4.08 17.18
CA ARG A 42 10.64 5.22 16.75
C ARG A 42 11.21 5.90 15.51
N GLN A 43 12.52 6.12 15.45
CA GLN A 43 13.16 6.82 14.32
C GLN A 43 12.99 6.06 12.98
N PRO A 44 13.35 4.77 12.87
CA PRO A 44 13.16 4.05 11.61
C PRO A 44 11.69 3.89 11.23
N VAL A 45 10.80 3.62 12.20
CA VAL A 45 9.35 3.51 11.90
C VAL A 45 8.77 4.84 11.43
N ALA A 46 9.14 5.96 12.06
CA ALA A 46 8.74 7.29 11.60
C ALA A 46 9.22 7.58 10.17
N ALA A 47 10.47 7.21 9.86
CA ALA A 47 11.02 7.37 8.53
C ALA A 47 10.23 6.56 7.50
N VAL A 48 9.96 5.27 7.76
CA VAL A 48 9.19 4.40 6.86
C VAL A 48 7.78 4.95 6.62
N VAL A 49 7.10 5.45 7.64
CA VAL A 49 5.76 6.04 7.50
C VAL A 49 5.80 7.35 6.69
N ALA A 50 6.89 8.12 6.79
CA ALA A 50 7.07 9.37 6.03
C ALA A 50 7.58 9.16 4.59
N LEU A 51 8.24 8.02 4.30
CA LEU A 51 8.83 7.72 3.00
C LEU A 51 7.85 7.93 1.81
N PRO A 52 6.60 7.42 1.84
CA PRO A 52 5.67 7.62 0.74
C PRO A 52 5.30 9.08 0.49
N LEU A 53 5.46 9.95 1.50
CA LEU A 53 5.14 11.37 1.40
C LEU A 53 6.29 12.17 0.76
N VAL A 54 7.54 11.75 1.00
CA VAL A 54 8.73 12.36 0.39
C VAL A 54 9.05 11.79 -0.99
N LEU A 55 8.62 10.56 -1.27
CA LEU A 55 8.78 9.92 -2.57
C LEU A 55 7.68 10.37 -3.53
N PRO A 56 8.00 10.72 -4.79
CA PRO A 56 6.99 10.95 -5.81
C PRO A 56 6.13 9.70 -6.03
N PRO A 57 4.82 9.84 -6.28
CA PRO A 57 3.93 8.69 -6.52
C PRO A 57 4.37 7.85 -7.72
N THR A 58 5.02 8.46 -8.72
CA THR A 58 5.58 7.76 -9.88
C THR A 58 6.70 6.79 -9.50
N VAL A 59 7.59 7.20 -8.58
CA VAL A 59 8.70 6.35 -8.10
C VAL A 59 8.16 5.21 -7.25
N LEU A 60 7.14 5.50 -6.43
CA LEU A 60 6.42 4.47 -5.68
C LEU A 60 5.82 3.42 -6.63
N GLY A 61 5.19 3.87 -7.73
CA GLY A 61 4.72 2.99 -8.79
C GLY A 61 5.81 2.12 -9.38
N PHE A 62 6.97 2.70 -9.73
CA PHE A 62 8.12 1.93 -10.25
C PHE A 62 8.65 0.88 -9.27
N TYR A 63 8.74 1.20 -7.98
CA TYR A 63 9.16 0.22 -6.98
C TYR A 63 8.15 -0.90 -6.78
N LEU A 64 6.85 -0.60 -6.87
CA LEU A 64 5.84 -1.64 -6.91
C LEU A 64 6.06 -2.53 -8.14
N LEU A 65 6.22 -1.99 -9.34
CA LEU A 65 6.50 -2.79 -10.55
C LEU A 65 7.72 -3.71 -10.37
N LEU A 66 8.81 -3.20 -9.79
CA LEU A 66 10.03 -3.98 -9.59
C LEU A 66 9.86 -5.12 -8.58
N VAL A 67 9.20 -4.85 -7.45
CA VAL A 67 9.01 -5.83 -6.36
C VAL A 67 8.01 -6.91 -6.74
N MET A 68 7.03 -6.53 -7.54
CA MET A 68 5.83 -7.29 -7.82
C MET A 68 6.01 -8.04 -9.16
N GLY A 69 6.91 -7.57 -10.04
CA GLY A 69 7.30 -8.20 -11.30
C GLY A 69 7.93 -9.59 -11.14
N PRO A 70 8.23 -10.30 -12.25
CA PRO A 70 8.56 -11.73 -12.21
C PRO A 70 9.81 -12.08 -11.40
N GLU A 71 10.83 -11.23 -11.51
CA GLU A 71 12.07 -11.36 -10.76
C GLU A 71 12.01 -10.71 -9.37
N GLY A 72 10.90 -10.03 -9.06
CA GLY A 72 10.68 -9.37 -7.77
C GLY A 72 10.29 -10.36 -6.68
N TRP A 73 10.62 -10.03 -5.43
CA TRP A 73 10.36 -10.93 -4.30
C TRP A 73 8.87 -11.28 -4.15
N VAL A 74 7.96 -10.32 -4.37
CA VAL A 74 6.52 -10.58 -4.31
C VAL A 74 6.07 -11.40 -5.51
N GLY A 75 6.62 -11.16 -6.71
CA GLY A 75 6.33 -11.96 -7.90
C GLY A 75 6.72 -13.42 -7.74
N GLN A 76 7.93 -13.69 -7.24
CA GLN A 76 8.42 -15.05 -6.97
C GLN A 76 7.58 -15.77 -5.91
N VAL A 77 7.23 -15.09 -4.81
CA VAL A 77 6.35 -15.67 -3.78
C VAL A 77 4.98 -15.99 -4.36
N THR A 78 4.40 -15.10 -5.15
CA THR A 78 3.05 -15.29 -5.72
C THR A 78 3.03 -16.40 -6.77
N GLN A 79 4.11 -16.55 -7.56
CA GLN A 79 4.32 -17.69 -8.44
C GLN A 79 4.49 -19.00 -7.67
N SER A 80 5.26 -19.00 -6.57
CA SER A 80 5.45 -20.18 -5.72
C SER A 80 4.15 -20.67 -5.06
N LEU A 81 3.21 -19.75 -4.83
CA LEU A 81 1.87 -20.02 -4.29
C LEU A 81 0.84 -20.41 -5.36
N GLY A 82 1.22 -20.46 -6.64
CA GLY A 82 0.34 -20.83 -7.75
C GLY A 82 -0.69 -19.78 -8.16
N ILE A 83 -0.58 -18.54 -7.62
CA ILE A 83 -1.49 -17.43 -7.89
C ILE A 83 -1.14 -16.75 -9.25
N GLY A 84 0.07 -16.99 -9.77
CA GLY A 84 0.56 -16.41 -11.03
C GLY A 84 1.26 -15.06 -10.82
N LEU A 85 1.62 -14.40 -11.91
CA LEU A 85 2.11 -13.02 -11.84
C LEU A 85 0.93 -12.09 -11.61
N LEU A 86 1.04 -11.20 -10.62
CA LEU A 86 0.03 -10.18 -10.41
C LEU A 86 0.05 -9.20 -11.61
N PRO A 87 -1.11 -8.66 -12.01
CA PRO A 87 -1.23 -7.85 -13.22
C PRO A 87 -0.62 -6.48 -13.01
N PHE A 88 0.62 -6.32 -13.45
CA PHE A 88 1.28 -5.06 -13.73
C PHE A 88 2.46 -5.30 -14.68
#